data_AF-A0A534WIM9-F1
#
_entry.id   AF-A0A534WIM9-F1
#
_cell.length_a   1.000
_cell.length_b   1.000
_cell.length_c   1.000
_cell.angle_alpha   90.00
_cell.angle_beta   90.00
_cell.angle_gamma   90.00
#
_symmetry.space_group_name_H-M   'P 1'
#
loop_
_entity.id
_entity.type
_entity.pdbx_description
1 polymer ?
#
loop_
_entity_poly.entity_id
_entity_poly.type
_entity_poly.pdbx_seq_one_letter_code
_entity_poly.pdbx_strand_id
1 'polypeptide(L)'
;MLLRGDAVNYALLNQDAKGLRFGARAVKGPDMVRDIKAIIATKIPLYAVAEDLVDRGIQSSQLVPGIEQVQRSGIARLIERHGRILSW
;
A
#
# COMPACT_ATOMS: atom_id res chain seq x y z
N MET A 1 -9.36 0.73 2.67
CA MET A 1 -8.25 1.67 2.35
C MET A 1 -7.83 1.44 0.89
N LEU A 2 -7.48 2.49 0.15
CA LEU A 2 -7.10 2.42 -1.26
C LEU A 2 -5.70 3.04 -1.45
N LEU A 3 -4.76 2.25 -1.97
CA LEU A 3 -3.42 2.69 -2.37
C LEU A 3 -3.45 3.03 -3.86
N ARG A 4 -3.14 4.28 -4.20
CA ARG A 4 -3.12 4.83 -5.56
C ARG A 4 -1.86 5.66 -5.75
N GLY A 5 -1.37 5.77 -6.99
CA GLY A 5 -0.15 6.50 -7.32
C GLY A 5 1.04 5.89 -6.59
N ASP A 6 1.91 6.71 -6.01
CA ASP A 6 3.11 6.21 -5.33
C ASP A 6 2.82 5.43 -4.04
N ALA A 7 1.62 5.57 -3.49
CA ALA A 7 1.22 4.83 -2.30
C ALA A 7 1.15 3.31 -2.54
N VAL A 8 1.07 2.84 -3.78
CA VAL A 8 1.15 1.39 -4.05
C VAL A 8 2.49 0.78 -3.65
N ASN A 9 3.55 1.58 -3.50
CA ASN A 9 4.83 1.10 -2.96
C ASN A 9 4.71 0.64 -1.50
N TYR A 10 3.75 1.16 -0.73
CA TYR A 10 3.53 0.73 0.65
C TYR A 10 3.08 -0.74 0.76
N ALA A 11 2.61 -1.32 -0.35
CA ALA A 11 2.11 -2.69 -0.42
C ALA A 11 3.22 -3.75 -0.51
N LEU A 12 4.47 -3.35 -0.72
CA LEU A 12 5.60 -4.26 -0.98
C LEU A 12 5.98 -5.08 0.27
N LEU A 13 6.05 -6.40 0.12
CA LEU A 13 6.36 -7.35 1.20
C LEU A 13 7.80 -7.25 1.72
N ASN A 14 8.74 -6.86 0.86
CA ASN A 14 10.17 -6.91 1.14
C ASN A 14 10.77 -5.52 1.41
N GLN A 15 9.98 -4.58 1.91
CA GLN A 15 10.51 -3.28 2.36
C GLN A 15 11.21 -3.42 3.71
N ASP A 16 12.45 -2.96 3.77
CA ASP A 16 13.20 -2.83 5.01
C ASP A 16 13.88 -1.46 5.05
N ALA A 17 13.48 -0.64 6.02
CA ALA A 17 14.06 0.68 6.27
C ALA A 17 15.04 0.65 7.46
N LYS A 18 15.39 -0.53 7.99
CA LYS A 18 16.39 -0.66 9.05
C LYS A 18 17.75 -0.19 8.56
N GLY A 19 18.47 0.51 9.45
CA GLY A 19 19.79 1.03 9.13
C GLY A 19 19.77 2.26 8.21
N LEU A 20 18.60 2.87 7.94
CA LEU A 20 18.52 4.11 7.18
C LEU A 20 19.30 5.24 7.88
N ARG A 21 20.17 5.91 7.11
CA ARG A 21 21.01 7.00 7.59
C ARG A 21 20.98 8.17 6.61
N PHE A 22 20.95 9.38 7.16
CA PHE A 22 21.16 10.62 6.41
C PHE A 22 22.42 11.29 6.96
N GLY A 23 23.50 11.23 6.19
CA GLY A 23 24.85 11.58 6.68
C GLY A 23 25.24 10.76 7.91
N ALA A 24 25.61 11.43 9.00
CA ALA A 24 25.98 10.76 10.25
C ALA A 24 24.78 10.35 11.12
N ARG A 25 23.54 10.76 10.79
CA ARG A 25 22.36 10.54 11.62
C ARG A 25 21.65 9.24 11.23
N ALA A 26 21.48 8.35 12.20
CA ALA A 26 20.56 7.22 12.08
C ALA A 26 19.11 7.69 12.20
N VAL A 27 18.23 7.17 11.34
CA VAL A 27 16.80 7.45 11.37
C VAL A 27 16.04 6.14 11.53
N LYS A 28 15.03 6.16 12.39
CA LYS A 28 14.09 5.06 12.50
C LYS A 28 13.08 5.17 11.36
N GLY A 29 13.20 4.29 10.37
CA GLY A 29 12.21 4.17 9.31
C GLY A 29 10.92 3.49 9.78
N PRO A 30 9.81 3.64 9.04
CA PRO A 30 8.58 2.90 9.29
C PRO A 30 8.77 1.40 8.99
N ASP A 31 7.97 0.56 9.64
CA ASP A 31 7.88 -0.87 9.33
C ASP A 31 6.58 -1.12 8.58
N MET A 32 6.56 -0.69 7.31
CA MET A 32 5.36 -0.74 6.47
C MET A 32 4.79 -2.16 6.35
N VAL A 33 5.66 -3.17 6.26
CA VAL A 33 5.24 -4.58 6.17
C VAL A 33 4.47 -4.99 7.41
N ARG A 34 4.98 -4.66 8.60
CA ARG A 34 4.28 -4.93 9.86
C ARG A 34 2.96 -4.17 9.95
N ASP A 35 2.97 -2.88 9.62
CA ASP A 35 1.79 -2.02 9.75
C ASP A 35 0.67 -2.45 8.80
N ILE A 36 1.00 -2.79 7.56
CA ILE A 36 0.03 -3.31 6.57
C ILE A 36 -0.52 -4.68 6.99
N LYS A 37 0.33 -5.60 7.50
CA LYS A 37 -0.14 -6.88 8.05
C LYS A 37 -1.09 -6.67 9.22
N ALA A 38 -0.83 -5.71 10.10
CA ALA A 38 -1.70 -5.38 11.22
C ALA A 38 -3.07 -4.88 10.73
N ILE A 39 -3.11 -4.01 9.71
CA ILE A 39 -4.36 -3.55 9.09
C ILE A 39 -5.13 -4.73 8.48
N ILE A 40 -4.47 -5.59 7.70
CA ILE A 40 -5.12 -6.76 7.09
C ILE A 40 -5.71 -7.69 8.16
N ALA A 41 -5.01 -7.89 9.28
CA ALA A 41 -5.50 -8.69 10.40
C ALA A 41 -6.79 -8.13 11.03
N THR A 42 -7.05 -6.82 10.93
CA THR A 42 -8.32 -6.21 11.37
C THR A 42 -9.50 -6.45 10.42
N LYS A 43 -9.29 -7.17 9.31
CA LYS A 43 -10.28 -7.44 8.25
C LYS A 43 -10.80 -6.17 7.55
N ILE A 44 -10.07 -5.06 7.64
CA ILE A 44 -10.34 -3.87 6.83
C ILE A 44 -9.80 -4.15 5.42
N PRO A 45 -10.64 -4.08 4.36
CA PRO A 45 -10.17 -4.29 3.00
C PRO A 45 -9.10 -3.26 2.60
N LEU A 46 -8.00 -3.75 2.06
CA LEU A 46 -6.90 -2.95 1.54
C LEU A 46 -6.73 -3.21 0.05
N TYR A 47 -6.96 -2.17 -0.73
CA TYR A 47 -6.88 -2.21 -2.19
C TYR A 47 -5.62 -1.52 -2.70
N ALA A 48 -5.01 -2.06 -3.74
CA ALA A 48 -4.01 -1.39 -4.57
C ALA A 48 -4.53 -1.23 -6.01
N VAL A 49 -4.29 -0.07 -6.63
CA VAL A 49 -4.69 0.16 -8.03
C VAL A 49 -3.76 -0.63 -8.95
N ALA A 50 -4.33 -1.54 -9.74
CA ALA A 50 -3.58 -2.49 -10.57
C ALA A 50 -2.69 -1.79 -11.61
N GLU A 51 -3.21 -0.75 -12.26
CA GLU A 51 -2.47 0.02 -13.26
C GLU A 51 -1.29 0.77 -12.63
N ASP A 52 -1.45 1.28 -11.41
CA ASP A 52 -0.37 1.99 -10.72
C ASP A 52 0.76 1.03 -10.27
N LEU A 53 0.43 -0.23 -10.00
CA LEU A 53 1.41 -1.30 -9.78
C LEU A 53 2.18 -1.62 -11.06
N VAL A 54 1.47 -1.77 -12.19
CA VAL A 54 2.07 -2.02 -13.51
C VAL A 54 3.00 -0.87 -13.92
N ASP A 55 2.54 0.37 -13.78
CA ASP A 55 3.32 1.59 -14.10
C ASP A 55 4.63 1.68 -13.30
N ARG A 56 4.70 0.99 -12.14
CA ARG A 56 5.89 0.93 -11.27
C ARG A 56 6.67 -0.39 -11.36
N GLY A 57 6.25 -1.31 -12.23
CA GLY A 57 6.89 -2.62 -12.39
C GLY A 57 6.73 -3.53 -11.16
N ILE A 58 5.69 -3.32 -10.34
CA ILE A 58 5.43 -4.13 -9.14
C ILE A 58 4.51 -5.29 -9.50
N GLN A 59 4.99 -6.51 -9.29
CA GLN A 59 4.23 -7.73 -9.50
C GLN A 59 3.39 -8.07 -8.27
N SER A 60 2.24 -8.72 -8.47
CA SER A 60 1.35 -9.20 -7.40
C SER A 60 2.07 -10.09 -6.37
N SER A 61 3.05 -10.88 -6.81
CA SER A 61 3.87 -11.76 -5.96
C SER A 61 4.77 -11.00 -4.98
N GLN A 62 5.00 -9.71 -5.22
CA GLN A 62 5.82 -8.85 -4.36
C GLN A 62 4.97 -8.15 -3.29
N LEU A 63 3.64 -8.30 -3.32
CA LEU A 63 2.74 -7.64 -2.38
C LEU A 63 2.63 -8.41 -1.06
N VAL A 64 2.34 -7.69 0.02
CA VAL A 64 1.93 -8.31 1.28
C VAL A 64 0.66 -9.15 1.03
N PRO A 65 0.62 -10.43 1.44
CA PRO A 65 -0.56 -11.27 1.27
C PRO A 65 -1.81 -10.66 1.91
N GLY A 66 -2.93 -10.68 1.18
CA GLY A 66 -4.21 -10.10 1.61
C GLY A 66 -4.52 -8.73 1.04
N ILE A 67 -3.61 -8.14 0.26
CA ILE A 67 -3.91 -6.93 -0.53
C ILE A 67 -4.72 -7.31 -1.76
N GLU A 68 -5.90 -6.72 -1.89
CA GLU A 68 -6.76 -6.85 -3.07
C GLU A 68 -6.33 -5.86 -4.16
N GLN A 69 -6.53 -6.22 -5.42
CA GLN A 69 -6.27 -5.31 -6.54
C GLN A 69 -7.57 -4.79 -7.12
N VAL A 70 -7.60 -3.50 -7.44
CA VAL A 70 -8.72 -2.86 -8.10
C VAL A 70 -8.24 -2.20 -9.39
N GLN A 71 -8.98 -2.38 -10.47
CA GLN A 71 -8.75 -1.66 -11.72
C GLN A 71 -9.12 -0.19 -11.51
N ARG A 72 -8.45 0.73 -12.21
CA ARG A 72 -8.71 2.18 -12.15
C ARG A 72 -10.16 2.50 -12.52
N SER A 73 -10.73 1.76 -13.47
CA SER A 73 -12.15 1.83 -13.84
C SER A 73 -13.12 1.44 -12.71
N GLY A 74 -12.67 0.62 -11.75
CA GLY A 74 -13.44 0.19 -10.58
C GLY A 74 -13.42 1.16 -9.40
N ILE A 75 -12.56 2.19 -9.43
CA ILE A 75 -12.39 3.12 -8.29
C ILE A 75 -13.68 3.91 -8.01
N ALA A 76 -14.38 4.38 -9.04
CA ALA A 76 -15.62 5.15 -8.87
C ALA A 76 -16.65 4.35 -8.06
N ARG A 77 -16.90 3.09 -8.45
CA ARG A 77 -17.78 2.17 -7.74
C ARG A 77 -17.30 1.89 -6.31
N LEU A 78 -15.99 1.80 -6.09
CA LEU A 78 -15.43 1.61 -4.74
C LEU A 78 -15.75 2.83 -3.84
N ILE A 79 -15.59 4.04 -4.36
CA ILE A 79 -15.87 5.29 -3.65
C ILE A 79 -17.36 5.40 -3.30
N GLU A 80 -18.26 5.09 -4.23
CA GLU A 80 -19.73 5.15 -4.02
C GLU A 80 -20.22 4.30 -2.84
N ARG A 81 -19.51 3.22 -2.49
CA ARG A 81 -19.85 2.35 -1.35
C ARG A 81 -19.55 2.98 0.01
N HIS A 82 -18.90 4.13 0.07
CA HIS A 82 -18.45 4.76 1.31
C HIS A 82 -19.07 6.14 1.47
N GLY A 83 -19.68 6.40 2.63
CA GLY A 83 -20.30 7.70 2.93
C GLY A 83 -19.29 8.83 3.21
N ARG A 84 -18.00 8.50 3.40
CA ARG A 84 -16.92 9.45 3.67
C ARG A 84 -15.62 8.96 3.03
N ILE A 85 -14.85 9.91 2.49
CA ILE A 85 -13.54 9.67 1.90
C ILE A 85 -12.54 10.58 2.60
N LEU A 86 -11.44 10.00 3.07
CA LEU A 86 -10.26 10.74 3.51
C LEU A 86 -9.15 10.48 2.50
N SER A 87 -8.52 11.54 2.02
CA SER A 87 -7.43 11.50 1.05
C SER A 87 -6.21 12.19 1.63
N TRP A 88 -5.04 11.58 1.43
CA TRP A 88 -3.73 12.04 1.89
C TRP A 88 -2.76 12.01 0.72
#